data_AF-Q5YSH9-F1
#
_entry.id   AF-Q5YSH9-F1
#
_cell.length_a   1.000
_cell.length_b   1.000
_cell.length_c   1.000
_cell.angle_alpha   90.00
_cell.angle_beta   90.00
_cell.angle_gamma   90.00
#
_symmetry.space_group_name_H-M   'P 1'
#
loop_
_entity.id
_entity.type
_entity.pdbx_description
1 polymer ?
#
loop_
_entity_poly.entity_id
_entity_poly.type
_entity_poly.pdbx_seq_one_letter_code
_entity_poly.pdbx_strand_id
1 'polypeptide(L)'
;MTTDTDTTAAAAARIRAARDAADAAQAVFEQIVRDEIAADRITVTETAHALGVKNRKRIYDILGREPGEPAAPRLTRVVYLRARGCGARTWTAVEQAMWARGWATTRHRGTAWHLARGGATVVLCDFSAHFDGLETDQVLVGRVRARYRDDGDTDLPLDAGGHRLMPIRHDPDVLTKGGTRGAWVLDEDALARIVGVAFDEQWRED
;
A
#
# COMPACT_ATOMS: atom_id res chain seq x y z
N MET A 1 -12.41 -17.39 28.88
CA MET A 1 -11.47 -17.30 27.74
C MET A 1 -10.69 -16.00 27.92
N THR A 2 -9.67 -16.04 28.77
CA THR A 2 -8.84 -14.90 29.14
C THR A 2 -7.74 -14.78 28.09
N THR A 3 -7.90 -13.84 27.16
CA THR A 3 -6.83 -13.51 26.22
C THR A 3 -5.68 -12.91 27.04
N ASP A 4 -4.61 -13.69 27.07
CA ASP A 4 -3.45 -13.56 27.92
C ASP A 4 -2.73 -12.22 27.64
N THR A 5 -2.81 -11.31 28.61
CA THR A 5 -2.24 -9.94 28.52
C THR A 5 -0.72 -10.00 28.32
N ASP A 6 -0.08 -11.03 28.88
CA ASP A 6 1.35 -11.27 28.75
C ASP A 6 1.75 -11.66 27.31
N THR A 7 0.95 -12.49 26.65
CA THR A 7 1.16 -12.84 25.23
C THR A 7 1.04 -11.60 24.32
N THR A 8 0.12 -10.68 24.63
CA THR A 8 -0.09 -9.44 23.86
C THR A 8 1.07 -8.46 24.06
N ALA A 9 1.56 -8.31 25.30
CA ALA A 9 2.72 -7.46 25.60
C ALA A 9 4.00 -7.97 24.92
N ALA A 10 4.22 -9.29 24.90
CA ALA A 10 5.36 -9.91 24.23
C ALA A 10 5.30 -9.73 22.69
N ALA A 11 4.12 -9.78 22.07
CA ALA A 11 3.96 -9.48 20.65
C ALA A 11 4.28 -8.01 20.33
N ALA A 12 3.76 -7.06 21.13
CA ALA A 12 4.04 -5.64 20.96
C ALA A 12 5.53 -5.30 21.13
N ALA A 13 6.22 -5.95 22.07
CA ALA A 13 7.67 -5.80 22.25
C ALA A 13 8.45 -6.29 21.01
N ARG A 14 8.09 -7.45 20.45
CA ARG A 14 8.72 -7.97 19.22
C ARG A 14 8.49 -7.06 18.01
N ILE A 15 7.30 -6.50 17.88
CA ILE A 15 6.97 -5.56 16.79
C ILE A 15 7.80 -4.27 16.91
N ARG A 16 7.97 -3.73 18.12
CA ARG A 16 8.84 -2.56 18.36
C ARG A 16 10.29 -2.87 18.02
N ALA A 17 10.83 -3.97 18.52
CA ALA A 17 12.19 -4.39 18.21
C ALA A 17 12.44 -4.57 16.70
N ALA A 18 11.45 -5.11 15.96
CA ALA A 18 11.53 -5.24 14.51
C ALA A 18 11.53 -3.88 13.79
N ARG A 19 10.76 -2.89 14.29
CA ARG A 19 10.78 -1.52 13.76
C ARG A 19 12.12 -0.84 14.02
N ASP A 20 12.60 -0.90 15.26
CA ASP A 20 13.88 -0.31 15.64
C ASP A 20 15.04 -0.90 14.82
N ALA A 21 15.01 -2.21 14.56
CA ALA A 21 16.00 -2.89 13.72
C ALA A 21 15.92 -2.44 12.24
N ALA A 22 14.72 -2.23 11.71
CA ALA A 22 14.53 -1.73 10.35
C ALA A 22 15.01 -0.28 10.19
N ASP A 23 14.75 0.57 11.18
CA ASP A 23 15.19 1.96 11.20
C ASP A 23 16.72 2.05 11.32
N ALA A 24 17.33 1.22 12.19
CA ALA A 24 18.78 1.11 12.30
C ALA A 24 19.44 0.64 10.99
N ALA A 25 18.87 -0.37 10.33
CA ALA A 25 19.38 -0.84 9.05
C ALA A 25 19.28 0.23 7.95
N GLN A 26 18.19 0.99 7.91
CA GLN A 26 18.03 2.11 6.97
C GLN A 26 19.04 3.22 7.25
N ALA A 27 19.31 3.56 8.52
CA ALA A 27 20.32 4.55 8.88
C ALA A 27 21.73 4.13 8.46
N VAL A 28 22.11 2.87 8.71
CA VAL A 28 23.40 2.31 8.26
C VAL A 28 23.52 2.37 6.74
N PHE A 29 22.46 1.98 6.04
CA PHE A 29 22.42 2.05 4.57
C PHE A 29 22.63 3.48 4.05
N GLU A 30 21.93 4.47 4.61
CA GLU A 30 22.08 5.87 4.21
C GLU A 30 23.49 6.39 4.50
N GLN A 31 24.10 5.98 5.61
CA GLN A 31 25.47 6.36 5.94
C GLN A 31 26.48 5.76 4.96
N ILE A 32 26.34 4.48 4.60
CA ILE A 32 27.19 3.85 3.57
C ILE A 32 27.11 4.62 2.24
N VAL A 33 25.91 5.01 1.82
CA VAL A 33 25.75 5.82 0.59
C VAL A 33 26.50 7.15 0.70
N ARG A 34 26.42 7.84 1.85
CA ARG A 34 27.17 9.09 2.07
C ARG A 34 28.67 8.85 2.05
N ASP A 35 29.15 7.82 2.74
CA ASP A 35 30.58 7.52 2.89
C ASP A 35 31.22 7.13 1.54
N GLU A 36 30.53 6.31 0.74
CA GLU A 36 31.03 5.89 -0.58
C GLU A 36 31.08 7.04 -1.58
N ILE A 37 30.10 7.95 -1.54
CA ILE A 37 30.08 9.15 -2.38
C ILE A 37 31.12 10.17 -1.91
N ALA A 38 31.23 10.40 -0.59
CA ALA A 38 32.22 11.33 -0.01
C ALA A 38 33.67 10.85 -0.22
N ALA A 39 33.89 9.54 -0.33
CA ALA A 39 35.18 8.96 -0.68
C ALA A 39 35.42 8.89 -2.20
N ASP A 40 34.55 9.48 -3.02
CA ASP A 40 34.60 9.47 -4.49
C ASP A 40 34.73 8.06 -5.10
N ARG A 41 34.27 7.01 -4.40
CA ARG A 41 34.33 5.62 -4.87
C ARG A 41 33.17 5.25 -5.79
N ILE A 42 32.01 5.86 -5.57
CA ILE A 42 30.82 5.74 -6.41
C ILE A 42 30.20 7.11 -6.64
N THR A 43 29.63 7.30 -7.83
CA THR A 43 28.83 8.48 -8.15
C THR A 43 27.37 8.30 -7.73
N VAL A 44 26.61 9.41 -7.67
CA VAL A 44 25.15 9.38 -7.48
C VAL A 44 24.45 8.51 -8.53
N THR A 45 24.94 8.53 -9.77
CA THR A 45 24.36 7.72 -10.86
C THR A 45 24.64 6.24 -10.68
N GLU A 46 25.84 5.85 -10.27
CA GLU A 46 26.18 4.45 -9.98
C GLU A 46 25.42 3.93 -8.77
N THR A 47 25.25 4.76 -7.74
CA THR A 47 24.39 4.44 -6.59
C THR A 47 22.95 4.20 -7.05
N ALA A 48 22.40 5.07 -7.90
CA ALA A 48 21.04 4.91 -8.43
C ALA A 48 20.90 3.59 -9.22
N HIS A 49 21.90 3.27 -10.04
CA HIS A 49 21.94 2.02 -10.79
C HIS A 49 22.03 0.78 -9.88
N ALA A 50 22.93 0.80 -8.88
CA ALA A 50 23.09 -0.28 -7.91
C ALA A 50 21.81 -0.53 -7.09
N LEU A 51 21.05 0.53 -6.79
CA LEU A 51 19.77 0.45 -6.08
C LEU A 51 18.57 0.16 -6.99
N GLY A 52 18.78 0.06 -8.31
CA GLY A 52 17.71 -0.12 -9.28
C GLY A 52 16.69 1.04 -9.32
N VAL A 53 17.09 2.25 -8.89
CA VAL A 53 16.21 3.43 -8.87
C VAL A 53 16.54 4.37 -10.02
N LYS A 54 15.56 4.69 -10.87
CA LYS A 54 15.71 5.71 -11.92
C LYS A 54 15.68 7.13 -11.35
N ASN A 55 14.91 7.32 -10.28
CA ASN A 55 14.77 8.60 -9.63
C ASN A 55 15.88 8.81 -8.58
N ARG A 56 16.80 9.74 -8.89
CA ARG A 56 17.91 10.13 -8.01
C ARG A 56 17.47 10.98 -6.82
N LYS A 57 16.21 11.41 -6.75
CA LYS A 57 15.67 12.25 -5.67
C LYS A 57 15.96 11.64 -4.30
N ARG A 58 15.74 10.33 -4.12
CA ARG A 58 16.02 9.66 -2.84
C ARG A 58 17.49 9.80 -2.43
N ILE A 59 18.43 9.75 -3.37
CA ILE A 59 19.86 9.87 -3.09
C ILE A 59 20.20 11.31 -2.75
N TYR A 60 19.66 12.28 -3.49
CA TYR A 60 19.80 13.70 -3.13
C TYR A 60 19.18 14.03 -1.78
N ASP A 61 18.03 13.44 -1.43
CA ASP A 61 17.39 13.59 -0.13
C ASP A 61 18.25 12.98 0.99
N ILE A 62 19.03 11.92 0.73
CA ILE A 62 19.99 11.33 1.68
C ILE A 62 21.18 12.26 1.86
N LEU A 63 21.75 12.77 0.76
CA LEU A 63 22.92 13.66 0.76
C LEU A 63 22.63 15.05 1.33
N GLY A 64 21.39 15.53 1.19
CA GLY A 64 20.96 16.84 1.68
C GLY A 64 20.58 16.88 3.16
N ARG A 65 20.57 15.74 3.85
CA ARG A 65 20.32 15.65 5.31
C ARG A 65 21.63 15.74 6.08
N GLU A 66 21.59 16.38 7.24
CA GLU A 66 22.72 16.42 8.17
C GLU A 66 23.01 14.98 8.68
N PRO A 67 24.29 14.59 8.85
CA PRO A 67 24.64 13.30 9.44
C PRO A 67 24.02 13.15 10.84
N GLY A 68 23.24 12.09 11.04
CA GLY A 68 22.52 11.84 12.30
C GLY A 68 21.11 12.44 12.37
N GLU A 69 20.67 13.18 11.34
CA GLU A 69 19.26 13.53 11.20
C GLU A 69 18.45 12.24 10.97
N PRO A 70 17.40 11.99 11.78
CA PRO A 70 16.62 10.77 11.66
C PRO A 70 16.01 10.69 10.26
N ALA A 71 16.08 9.51 9.65
CA ALA A 71 15.41 9.28 8.39
C ALA A 71 13.92 9.62 8.53
N ALA A 72 13.34 10.25 7.50
CA ALA A 72 11.91 10.52 7.50
C ALA A 72 11.17 9.21 7.78
N PRO A 73 10.24 9.18 8.75
CA PRO A 73 9.58 7.95 9.14
C PRO A 73 8.91 7.34 7.92
N ARG A 74 9.17 6.05 7.67
CA ARG A 74 8.57 5.35 6.54
C ARG A 74 7.06 5.30 6.77
N LEU A 75 6.33 6.08 6.00
CA LEU A 75 4.87 6.13 6.12
C LEU A 75 4.29 4.76 5.80
N THR A 76 3.35 4.32 6.64
CA THR A 76 2.64 3.05 6.48
C THR A 76 1.99 2.98 5.10
N ARG A 77 2.10 1.82 4.44
CA ARG A 77 1.36 1.52 3.21
C ARG A 77 -0.14 1.66 3.46
N VAL A 78 -0.84 2.40 2.60
CA VAL A 78 -2.28 2.66 2.74
C VAL A 78 -3.05 2.12 1.55
N VAL A 79 -4.16 1.45 1.81
CA VAL A 79 -5.11 1.04 0.78
C VAL A 79 -6.30 2.01 0.78
N TYR A 80 -6.50 2.72 -0.32
CA TYR A 80 -7.69 3.50 -0.57
C TYR A 80 -8.77 2.60 -1.16
N LEU A 81 -9.80 2.31 -0.37
CA LEU A 81 -10.89 1.41 -0.75
C LEU A 81 -12.07 2.21 -1.33
N ARG A 82 -12.53 1.80 -2.52
CA ARG A 82 -13.77 2.29 -3.15
C ARG A 82 -14.67 1.09 -3.45
N ALA A 83 -15.93 1.15 -3.07
CA ALA A 83 -16.86 0.03 -3.26
C ALA A 83 -18.32 0.49 -3.23
N ARG A 84 -18.70 1.26 -4.25
CA ARG A 84 -20.09 1.68 -4.42
C ARG A 84 -20.99 0.45 -4.58
N GLY A 85 -22.12 0.45 -3.87
CA GLY A 85 -23.09 -0.65 -3.90
C GLY A 85 -22.74 -1.87 -3.02
N CYS A 86 -21.56 -1.90 -2.38
CA CYS A 86 -21.18 -3.01 -1.52
C CYS A 86 -21.82 -2.92 -0.12
N GLY A 87 -22.29 -4.05 0.40
CA GLY A 87 -22.86 -4.16 1.74
C GLY A 87 -21.81 -4.14 2.85
N ALA A 88 -22.25 -3.88 4.09
CA ALA A 88 -21.37 -3.77 5.26
C ALA A 88 -20.50 -5.01 5.50
N ARG A 89 -21.03 -6.22 5.26
CA ARG A 89 -20.28 -7.48 5.39
C ARG A 89 -19.03 -7.49 4.50
N THR A 90 -19.19 -7.19 3.21
CA THR A 90 -18.08 -7.17 2.24
C THR A 90 -17.05 -6.12 2.64
N TRP A 91 -17.50 -4.93 3.04
CA TRP A 91 -16.62 -3.88 3.55
C TRP A 91 -15.75 -4.36 4.72
N THR A 92 -16.37 -4.95 5.74
CA THR A 92 -15.65 -5.45 6.91
C THR A 92 -14.67 -6.56 6.55
N ALA A 93 -15.07 -7.50 5.68
CA ALA A 93 -14.20 -8.60 5.26
C ALA A 93 -12.98 -8.10 4.49
N VAL A 94 -13.16 -7.14 3.57
CA VAL A 94 -12.04 -6.54 2.81
C VAL A 94 -11.10 -5.77 3.74
N GLU A 95 -11.62 -4.94 4.65
CA GLU A 95 -10.79 -4.21 5.61
C GLU A 95 -9.99 -5.15 6.51
N GLN A 96 -10.62 -6.20 7.03
CA GLN A 96 -9.94 -7.22 7.83
C GLN A 96 -8.83 -7.91 7.04
N ALA A 97 -9.06 -8.24 5.76
CA ALA A 97 -8.04 -8.83 4.91
C ALA A 97 -6.83 -7.91 4.72
N MET A 98 -7.03 -6.59 4.58
CA MET A 98 -5.94 -5.61 4.48
C MET A 98 -5.22 -5.43 5.83
N TRP A 99 -5.96 -5.34 6.93
CA TRP A 99 -5.40 -5.17 8.27
C TRP A 99 -4.61 -6.39 8.74
N ALA A 100 -5.05 -7.60 8.38
CA ALA A 100 -4.32 -8.83 8.64
C ALA A 100 -2.91 -8.83 8.01
N ARG A 101 -2.70 -8.01 6.97
CA ARG A 101 -1.42 -7.80 6.29
C ARG A 101 -0.67 -6.55 6.77
N GLY A 102 -1.19 -5.87 7.79
CA GLY A 102 -0.60 -4.68 8.38
C GLY A 102 -0.76 -3.40 7.56
N TRP A 103 -1.69 -3.38 6.59
CA TRP A 103 -1.92 -2.20 5.76
C TRP A 103 -3.03 -1.34 6.36
N ALA A 104 -2.79 -0.04 6.48
CA ALA A 104 -3.84 0.89 6.88
C ALA A 104 -4.84 1.04 5.72
N THR A 105 -6.11 1.28 6.03
CA THR A 105 -7.15 1.50 5.02
C THR A 105 -7.74 2.90 5.18
N THR A 106 -8.16 3.49 4.06
CA THR A 106 -8.99 4.69 4.05
C THR A 106 -10.09 4.51 3.01
N ARG A 107 -11.28 5.04 3.31
CA ARG A 107 -12.39 5.14 2.34
C ARG A 107 -12.57 6.56 1.81
N HIS A 108 -11.82 7.52 2.37
CA HIS A 108 -11.95 8.93 2.03
C HIS A 108 -10.90 9.32 1.00
N ARG A 109 -11.38 9.79 -0.16
CA ARG A 109 -10.54 10.16 -1.30
C ARG A 109 -9.53 11.27 -0.97
N GLY A 110 -9.97 12.34 -0.31
CA GLY A 110 -9.09 13.45 0.06
C GLY A 110 -7.98 13.00 1.01
N THR A 111 -8.27 12.06 1.91
CA THR A 111 -7.27 11.49 2.82
C THR A 111 -6.24 10.67 2.04
N ALA A 112 -6.68 9.85 1.09
CA ALA A 112 -5.80 9.11 0.19
C ALA A 112 -4.89 10.06 -0.61
N TRP A 113 -5.43 11.16 -1.13
CA TRP A 113 -4.66 12.18 -1.84
C TRP A 113 -3.59 12.85 -0.96
N HIS A 114 -3.96 13.30 0.25
CA HIS A 114 -3.02 13.92 1.18
C HIS A 114 -1.91 12.97 1.61
N LEU A 115 -2.25 11.69 1.85
CA LEU A 115 -1.27 10.65 2.18
C LEU A 115 -0.30 10.39 1.02
N ALA A 116 -0.81 10.25 -0.20
CA ALA A 116 0.02 10.07 -1.40
C ALA A 116 0.94 11.29 -1.63
N ARG A 117 0.41 12.50 -1.47
CA ARG A 117 1.18 13.75 -1.56
C ARG A 117 2.24 13.86 -0.46
N GLY A 118 1.95 13.37 0.73
CA GLY A 118 2.88 13.27 1.86
C GLY A 118 3.97 12.20 1.69
N GLY A 119 3.95 11.44 0.59
CA GLY A 119 4.95 10.41 0.28
C GLY A 119 4.58 9.01 0.77
N ALA A 120 3.37 8.80 1.31
CA ALA A 120 2.91 7.46 1.63
C ALA A 120 2.63 6.68 0.34
N THR A 121 2.96 5.39 0.33
CA THR A 121 2.52 4.52 -0.77
C THR A 121 1.03 4.22 -0.60
N VAL A 122 0.21 4.76 -1.50
CA VAL A 122 -1.23 4.58 -1.51
C VAL A 122 -1.64 3.73 -2.71
N VAL A 123 -2.37 2.64 -2.47
CA VAL A 123 -2.95 1.80 -3.54
C VAL A 123 -4.46 1.96 -3.53
N LEU A 124 -5.03 2.40 -4.65
CA LEU A 124 -6.47 2.33 -4.91
C LEU A 124 -6.84 0.86 -5.09
N CYS A 125 -7.92 0.46 -4.42
CA CYS A 125 -8.62 -0.79 -4.65
C CYS A 125 -10.10 -0.46 -4.77
N ASP A 126 -10.58 -0.42 -6.01
CA ASP A 126 -11.98 -0.21 -6.32
C ASP A 126 -12.63 -1.52 -6.75
N PHE A 127 -13.56 -1.98 -5.92
CA PHE A 127 -14.36 -3.19 -6.10
C PHE A 127 -15.85 -2.85 -6.10
N SER A 128 -16.19 -1.66 -6.60
CA SER A 128 -17.58 -1.23 -6.78
C SER A 128 -18.36 -2.21 -7.66
N ALA A 129 -19.52 -2.63 -7.18
CA ALA A 129 -20.42 -3.48 -7.94
C ALA A 129 -21.37 -2.62 -8.78
N HIS A 130 -21.41 -2.89 -10.08
CA HIS A 130 -22.42 -2.41 -11.06
C HIS A 130 -22.58 -0.89 -11.12
N PHE A 131 -21.48 -0.13 -11.06
CA PHE A 131 -21.52 1.30 -11.29
C PHE A 131 -20.52 1.69 -12.38
N ASP A 132 -20.94 2.63 -13.24
CA ASP A 132 -20.26 3.18 -14.42
C ASP A 132 -20.33 2.38 -15.73
N GLY A 133 -21.28 1.45 -15.86
CA GLY A 133 -21.56 0.78 -17.15
C GLY A 133 -20.49 -0.22 -17.60
N LEU A 134 -19.54 -0.56 -16.73
CA LEU A 134 -18.59 -1.65 -16.92
C LEU A 134 -19.22 -2.96 -16.44
N GLU A 135 -19.28 -3.98 -17.31
CA GLU A 135 -19.70 -5.32 -16.92
C GLU A 135 -18.74 -5.91 -15.87
N THR A 136 -19.35 -6.52 -14.86
CA THR A 136 -18.85 -6.53 -13.48
C THR A 136 -18.06 -7.74 -13.08
N ASP A 137 -17.03 -8.02 -13.85
CA ASP A 137 -16.06 -9.06 -13.51
C ASP A 137 -14.69 -8.45 -13.22
N GLN A 138 -14.61 -7.14 -12.91
CA GLN A 138 -13.34 -6.46 -12.74
C GLN A 138 -13.26 -5.61 -11.46
N VAL A 139 -12.05 -5.54 -10.91
CA VAL A 139 -11.63 -4.60 -9.87
C VAL A 139 -10.56 -3.69 -10.46
N LEU A 140 -10.55 -2.42 -10.07
CA LEU A 140 -9.47 -1.50 -10.41
C LEU A 140 -8.49 -1.45 -9.24
N VAL A 141 -7.27 -1.90 -9.46
CA VAL A 141 -6.21 -1.88 -8.44
C VAL A 141 -4.98 -1.22 -9.01
N GLY A 142 -4.45 -0.22 -8.29
CA GLY A 142 -3.26 0.46 -8.72
C GLY A 142 -2.75 1.50 -7.75
N ARG A 143 -1.49 1.90 -7.90
CA ARG A 143 -0.87 2.89 -7.04
C ARG A 143 -1.35 4.29 -7.44
N VAL A 144 -1.73 5.07 -6.43
CA VAL A 144 -2.23 6.44 -6.57
C VAL A 144 -1.07 7.40 -6.72
N ARG A 145 -1.20 8.33 -7.67
CA ARG A 145 -0.28 9.45 -7.83
C ARG A 145 -0.97 10.78 -7.56
N ALA A 146 -0.50 11.51 -6.55
CA ALA A 146 -0.87 12.90 -6.38
C ALA A 146 -0.05 13.75 -7.36
N ARG A 147 -0.70 14.39 -8.34
CA ARG A 147 -0.02 15.31 -9.28
C ARG A 147 0.06 16.73 -8.70
N TYR A 148 1.11 17.46 -9.07
CA TYR A 148 1.23 18.88 -8.74
C TYR A 148 0.19 19.68 -9.56
N ARG A 149 -0.56 20.58 -8.91
CA ARG A 149 -1.75 21.30 -9.43
C ARG A 149 -3.02 20.46 -9.64
N ASP A 150 -3.02 19.20 -9.24
CA ASP A 150 -4.26 18.48 -9.01
C ASP A 150 -4.80 18.96 -7.65
N ASP A 151 -5.92 19.68 -7.65
CA ASP A 151 -6.63 20.10 -6.45
C ASP A 151 -7.25 18.92 -5.70
N GLY A 152 -7.25 17.75 -6.34
CA GLY A 152 -7.89 16.60 -5.80
C GLY A 152 -9.40 16.78 -5.81
N ASP A 153 -10.02 17.30 -6.88
CA ASP A 153 -11.47 17.22 -7.08
C ASP A 153 -11.91 16.12 -8.07
N THR A 154 -10.98 15.56 -8.87
CA THR A 154 -11.26 14.50 -9.86
C THR A 154 -10.81 13.10 -9.43
N ASP A 155 -11.17 12.03 -10.16
CA ASP A 155 -10.72 10.67 -9.81
C ASP A 155 -9.19 10.59 -9.68
N LEU A 156 -8.71 9.91 -8.63
CA LEU A 156 -7.27 9.86 -8.32
C LEU A 156 -6.53 9.10 -9.42
N PRO A 157 -5.61 9.75 -10.15
CA PRO A 157 -4.93 9.09 -11.25
C PRO A 157 -4.01 8.00 -10.70
N LEU A 158 -3.97 6.88 -11.41
CA LEU A 158 -3.05 5.80 -11.12
C LEU A 158 -1.74 6.04 -11.87
N ASP A 159 -0.60 5.83 -11.20
CA ASP A 159 0.70 5.77 -11.89
C ASP A 159 1.10 4.35 -12.29
N ALA A 160 0.47 3.35 -11.68
CA ALA A 160 0.66 1.95 -11.99
C ALA A 160 -0.60 1.15 -11.64
N GLY A 161 -0.82 0.04 -12.35
CA GLY A 161 -1.96 -0.86 -12.15
C GLY A 161 -3.04 -0.70 -13.22
N GLY A 162 -4.26 -1.14 -12.89
CA GLY A 162 -5.37 -1.13 -13.83
C GLY A 162 -6.45 -2.14 -13.46
N HIS A 163 -7.26 -2.48 -14.46
CA HIS A 163 -8.32 -3.45 -14.29
C HIS A 163 -7.76 -4.87 -14.14
N ARG A 164 -8.31 -5.61 -13.19
CA ARG A 164 -8.01 -7.02 -12.92
C ARG A 164 -9.33 -7.77 -12.82
N LEU A 165 -9.32 -9.07 -13.12
CA LEU A 165 -10.49 -9.91 -12.88
C LEU A 165 -10.86 -9.84 -11.38
N MET A 166 -12.14 -9.64 -11.10
CA MET A 166 -12.68 -9.63 -9.76
C MET A 166 -12.53 -11.02 -9.16
N PRO A 167 -11.76 -11.18 -8.08
CA PRO A 167 -11.59 -12.48 -7.49
C PRO A 167 -12.88 -12.83 -6.74
N ILE A 168 -13.48 -13.97 -7.08
CA ILE A 168 -14.70 -14.45 -6.44
C ILE A 168 -14.50 -15.85 -5.88
N ARG A 169 -15.19 -16.15 -4.78
CA ARG A 169 -15.25 -17.48 -4.16
C ARG A 169 -16.69 -17.84 -3.84
N HIS A 170 -16.99 -19.13 -3.81
CA HIS A 170 -18.28 -19.62 -3.34
C HIS A 170 -18.28 -19.66 -1.80
N ASP A 171 -19.26 -18.99 -1.17
CA ASP A 171 -19.47 -18.97 0.27
C ASP A 171 -20.81 -19.69 0.60
N PRO A 172 -20.76 -20.91 1.19
CA PRO A 172 -21.96 -21.70 1.47
C PRO A 172 -22.87 -21.07 2.53
N ASP A 173 -22.34 -20.15 3.34
CA ASP A 173 -23.07 -19.54 4.46
C ASP A 173 -23.72 -18.20 4.07
N VAL A 174 -23.42 -17.69 2.88
CA VAL A 174 -24.03 -16.46 2.36
C VAL A 174 -25.31 -16.78 1.60
N LEU A 175 -26.33 -15.98 1.85
CA LEU A 175 -27.58 -16.04 1.10
C LEU A 175 -27.43 -15.33 -0.24
N THR A 176 -27.86 -15.99 -1.30
CA THR A 176 -28.11 -15.36 -2.61
C THR A 176 -29.21 -14.30 -2.48
N LYS A 177 -29.35 -13.46 -3.51
CA LYS A 177 -30.49 -12.51 -3.62
C LYS A 177 -31.86 -13.21 -3.54
N GLY A 178 -31.93 -14.49 -3.93
CA GLY A 178 -33.13 -15.32 -3.84
C GLY A 178 -33.36 -15.99 -2.47
N GLY A 179 -32.51 -15.75 -1.47
CA GLY A 179 -32.65 -16.32 -0.13
C GLY A 179 -32.12 -17.76 0.02
N THR A 180 -31.61 -18.38 -1.04
CA THR A 180 -30.94 -19.70 -0.98
C THR A 180 -29.52 -19.54 -0.44
N ARG A 181 -29.06 -20.47 0.41
CA ARG A 181 -27.66 -20.56 0.88
C ARG A 181 -26.70 -20.93 -0.25
N GLY A 182 -25.47 -20.42 -0.19
CA GLY A 182 -24.45 -20.61 -1.21
C GLY A 182 -24.49 -19.47 -2.22
N ALA A 183 -23.63 -18.46 -2.02
CA ALA A 183 -23.48 -17.34 -2.94
C ALA A 183 -22.03 -17.19 -3.39
N TRP A 184 -21.85 -16.73 -4.62
CA TRP A 184 -20.56 -16.24 -5.09
C TRP A 184 -20.34 -14.84 -4.52
N VAL A 185 -19.25 -14.68 -3.77
CA VAL A 185 -18.87 -13.44 -3.11
C VAL A 185 -17.46 -13.05 -3.52
N LEU A 186 -17.10 -11.79 -3.28
CA LEU A 186 -15.73 -11.31 -3.42
C LEU A 186 -14.79 -12.16 -2.56
N ASP A 187 -13.70 -12.65 -3.13
CA ASP A 187 -12.62 -13.29 -2.38
C ASP A 187 -11.66 -12.21 -1.87
N GLU A 188 -11.85 -11.83 -0.61
CA GLU A 188 -11.14 -10.71 0.01
C GLU A 188 -9.64 -10.98 0.17
N ASP A 189 -9.25 -12.24 0.35
CA ASP A 189 -7.85 -12.64 0.45
C ASP A 189 -7.16 -12.64 -0.90
N ALA A 190 -7.84 -13.08 -1.95
CA ALA A 190 -7.35 -12.93 -3.31
C ALA A 190 -7.25 -11.47 -3.72
N LEU A 191 -8.24 -10.64 -3.36
CA LEU A 191 -8.18 -9.20 -3.60
C LEU A 191 -6.97 -8.57 -2.89
N ALA A 192 -6.73 -8.93 -1.64
CA ALA A 192 -5.57 -8.46 -0.89
C ALA A 192 -4.23 -8.92 -1.51
N ARG A 193 -4.16 -10.09 -2.14
CA ARG A 193 -2.97 -10.49 -2.93
C ARG A 193 -2.76 -9.58 -4.14
N ILE A 194 -3.83 -9.23 -4.87
CA ILE A 194 -3.76 -8.30 -6.01
C ILE A 194 -3.26 -6.92 -5.55
N VAL A 195 -3.76 -6.42 -4.42
CA VAL A 195 -3.29 -5.18 -3.80
C VAL A 195 -1.83 -5.26 -3.37
N GLY A 196 -1.40 -6.40 -2.80
CA GLY A 196 0.00 -6.63 -2.43
C GLY A 196 0.95 -6.52 -3.62
N VAL A 197 0.58 -7.14 -4.75
CA VAL A 197 1.34 -7.01 -6.01
C VAL A 197 1.47 -5.54 -6.42
N ALA A 198 0.39 -4.76 -6.36
CA ALA A 198 0.44 -3.33 -6.70
C ALA A 198 1.33 -2.49 -5.75
N PHE A 199 1.56 -2.92 -4.51
CA PHE A 199 2.54 -2.28 -3.63
C PHE A 199 3.99 -2.58 -4.00
N ASP A 200 4.26 -3.76 -4.54
CA ASP A 200 5.61 -4.29 -4.75
C ASP A 200 6.09 -4.16 -6.19
N GLU A 201 5.17 -3.97 -7.16
CA GLU A 201 5.52 -3.62 -8.53
C GLU A 201 6.21 -2.23 -8.57
N GLN A 202 7.54 -2.22 -8.46
CA GLN A 202 8.38 -1.17 -9.02
C GLN A 202 8.25 -1.25 -10.55
N TRP A 203 7.21 -0.63 -11.12
CA TRP A 203 7.07 -0.59 -12.56
C TRP A 203 8.24 0.16 -13.17
N ARG A 204 9.00 -0.57 -14.00
CA ARG A 204 9.99 -0.03 -14.92
C ARG A 204 9.19 0.79 -15.94
N GLU A 205 9.20 2.11 -15.79
CA GLU A 205 8.81 3.01 -16.88
C GLU A 205 9.84 2.80 -18.00
N ASP A 206 9.48 2.15 -19.12
CA ASP A 206 10.34 2.09 -20.32
C ASP A 206 10.62 3.50 -20.86
#